data_AF-A0A532AFR5-F1
#
_entry.id   AF-A0A532AFR5-F1
#
_cell.length_a   1.000
_cell.length_b   1.000
_cell.length_c   1.000
_cell.angle_alpha   90.00
_cell.angle_beta   90.00
_cell.angle_gamma   90.00
#
_symmetry.space_group_name_H-M   'P 1'
#
loop_
_entity.id
_entity.type
_entity.pdbx_description
1 polymer ?
#
loop_
_entity_poly.entity_id
_entity_poly.type
_entity_poly.pdbx_seq_one_letter_code
_entity_poly.pdbx_strand_id
1 'polypeptide(L)' 'VPEVLLSANAMKAGMFILRPLLAATGAPKQGKMVIGTVKGDIHDIGKNLVGMMMEGAGFDVIDLGINNAVEKYL' A
#
# COMPACT_ATOMS: atom_id res chain seq x y z
N VAL A 1 14.03 -9.04 -11.08
CA VAL A 1 13.73 -8.03 -10.02
C VAL A 1 13.71 -6.61 -10.59
N PRO A 2 14.64 -6.20 -11.48
CA PRO A 2 14.58 -4.87 -12.10
C PRO A 2 13.24 -4.53 -12.77
N GLU A 3 12.62 -5.49 -13.43
CA GLU A 3 11.33 -5.36 -14.14
C GLU A 3 10.17 -5.12 -13.16
N VAL A 4 10.24 -5.78 -12.00
CA VAL A 4 9.26 -5.64 -10.91
C VAL A 4 9.36 -4.25 -10.30
N LEU A 5 10.58 -3.77 -10.06
CA LEU A 5 10.81 -2.41 -9.55
C LEU A 5 10.38 -1.33 -10.55
N LEU A 6 10.64 -1.54 -11.85
CA LEU A 6 10.18 -0.65 -12.90
C LEU A 6 8.65 -0.57 -12.94
N SER A 7 7.98 -1.72 -12.88
CA SER A 7 6.52 -1.81 -12.85
C SER A 7 5.93 -1.14 -11.60
N ALA A 8 6.54 -1.37 -10.44
CA ALA A 8 6.14 -0.74 -9.18
C ALA A 8 6.29 0.79 -9.23
N ASN A 9 7.37 1.30 -9.82
CA ASN A 9 7.57 2.75 -10.00
C ASN A 9 6.55 3.37 -10.96
N ALA A 10 6.24 2.69 -12.08
CA ALA A 10 5.20 3.12 -13.00
C ALA A 10 3.82 3.17 -12.33
N MET A 11 3.48 2.14 -11.54
CA MET A 11 2.26 2.10 -10.74
C MET A 11 2.21 3.23 -9.71
N LYS A 12 3.30 3.48 -8.99
CA LYS A 12 3.40 4.57 -8.00
C LYS A 12 3.18 5.94 -8.65
N ALA A 13 3.78 6.18 -9.81
CA ALA A 13 3.59 7.41 -10.57
C ALA A 13 2.14 7.57 -11.05
N GLY A 14 1.51 6.49 -11.55
CA GLY A 14 0.10 6.49 -11.93
C GLY A 14 -0.81 6.80 -10.73
N MET A 15 -0.59 6.15 -9.59
CA MET A 15 -1.40 6.35 -8.40
C MET A 15 -1.27 7.76 -7.80
N PHE A 16 -0.10 8.40 -7.93
CA PHE A 16 0.07 9.80 -7.53
C PHE A 16 -0.94 10.73 -8.23
N ILE A 17 -1.25 10.46 -9.50
CA ILE A 17 -2.24 11.22 -10.28
C ILE A 17 -3.66 10.75 -9.98
N LEU A 18 -3.88 9.43 -9.90
CA LEU A 18 -5.22 8.86 -9.79
C LEU A 18 -5.86 9.01 -8.40
N ARG A 19 -5.07 8.96 -7.31
CA ARG A 19 -5.61 9.06 -5.93
C ARG A 19 -6.54 10.26 -5.70
N PRO A 20 -6.16 11.52 -6.02
CA PRO A 20 -7.07 12.66 -5.81
C PRO A 20 -8.32 12.59 -6.69
N LEU A 21 -8.21 12.07 -7.91
CA LEU A 21 -9.34 11.91 -8.84
C LEU A 21 -10.32 10.86 -8.33
N LEU A 22 -9.82 9.71 -7.88
CA LEU A 22 -10.62 8.64 -7.30
C LEU A 22 -11.34 9.12 -6.03
N ALA A 23 -10.66 9.87 -5.15
CA ALA A 23 -11.28 10.46 -3.97
C ALA A 23 -12.41 11.45 -4.33
N ALA A 24 -12.24 12.24 -5.39
CA ALA A 24 -13.24 13.20 -5.85
C ALA A 24 -14.49 12.55 -6.46
N THR A 25 -14.41 11.31 -6.95
CA THR A 25 -15.59 10.59 -7.48
C THR A 25 -16.61 10.23 -6.41
N GLY A 26 -16.22 10.28 -5.13
CA GLY A 26 -17.07 9.78 -4.03
C GLY A 26 -17.31 8.28 -4.08
N ALA A 27 -16.51 7.53 -4.86
CA ALA A 27 -16.59 6.08 -4.92
C ALA A 27 -16.48 5.49 -3.50
N PRO A 28 -17.38 4.57 -3.13
CA PRO A 28 -17.35 3.97 -1.81
C PRO A 28 -16.04 3.22 -1.60
N LYS A 29 -15.39 3.45 -0.46
CA LYS A 29 -14.20 2.68 -0.07
C LYS A 29 -14.62 1.22 0.15
N GLN A 30 -13.82 0.28 -0.35
CA GLN A 30 -14.08 -1.16 -0.19
C GLN A 30 -13.89 -1.63 1.26
N GLY A 31 -13.06 -0.92 2.02
CA GLY A 31 -12.78 -1.23 3.41
C GLY A 31 -11.53 -0.53 3.90
N LYS A 32 -11.13 -0.81 5.14
CA LYS A 32 -9.83 -0.42 5.70
C LYS A 32 -8.93 -1.63 5.82
N MET A 33 -7.66 -1.47 5.51
CA MET A 33 -6.63 -2.49 5.66
C MET A 33 -5.45 -1.90 6.43
N VAL A 34 -4.93 -2.67 7.38
CA VAL A 34 -3.64 -2.38 8.04
C VAL A 34 -2.60 -3.32 7.47
N ILE A 35 -1.43 -2.80 7.11
CA ILE A 35 -0.30 -3.59 6.58
C ILE A 35 1.01 -3.16 7.24
N GLY A 36 1.92 -4.10 7.45
CA GLY A 36 3.25 -3.86 7.99
C GLY A 36 4.04 -5.18 8.01
N THR A 37 5.34 -5.13 8.26
CA THR A 37 6.10 -6.35 8.59
C THR A 37 6.15 -6.60 10.09
N VAL A 38 6.33 -7.86 10.47
CA VAL A 38 6.46 -8.30 11.86
C VAL A 38 7.81 -7.93 12.45
N LYS A 39 7.93 -8.00 13.77
CA LYS A 39 9.18 -7.77 14.50
C LYS A 39 10.30 -8.66 13.95
N GLY A 40 11.44 -8.04 13.65
CA GLY A 40 12.62 -8.70 13.09
C GLY A 40 12.65 -8.76 11.56
N ASP A 41 11.55 -8.47 10.87
CA ASP A 41 11.50 -8.45 9.40
C ASP A 41 11.65 -7.03 8.86
N ILE A 42 12.66 -6.83 8.01
CA ILE A 42 12.99 -5.53 7.39
C ILE A 42 12.65 -5.48 5.89
N HIS A 43 12.13 -6.58 5.31
CA HIS A 43 11.86 -6.65 3.87
C HIS A 43 10.57 -5.92 3.51
N ASP A 44 10.65 -4.86 2.72
CA ASP A 44 9.52 -3.98 2.45
C ASP A 44 8.98 -4.06 1.00
N ILE A 45 9.73 -4.61 0.06
CA ILE A 45 9.39 -4.60 -1.38
C ILE A 45 8.00 -5.22 -1.63
N GLY A 46 7.77 -6.44 -1.15
CA GLY A 46 6.49 -7.13 -1.31
C GLY A 46 5.35 -6.42 -0.60
N LYS A 47 5.59 -5.95 0.63
CA LYS A 47 4.63 -5.16 1.41
C LYS A 47 4.19 -3.90 0.66
N ASN A 48 5.15 -3.13 0.14
CA ASN A 48 4.89 -1.89 -0.60
C ASN A 48 4.08 -2.15 -1.87
N LEU A 49 4.38 -3.23 -2.60
CA LEU A 49 3.62 -3.63 -3.78
C LEU A 49 2.16 -3.96 -3.43
N VAL A 50 1.94 -4.79 -2.39
CA VAL A 50 0.59 -5.12 -1.93
C VAL A 50 -0.16 -3.88 -1.47
N GLY A 51 0.48 -2.99 -0.71
CA GLY A 51 -0.12 -1.72 -0.27
C GLY A 51 -0.63 -0.88 -1.44
N MET A 52 0.19 -0.68 -2.48
CA MET A 52 -0.23 0.05 -3.68
C MET A 52 -1.38 -0.63 -4.43
N MET A 53 -1.38 -1.97 -4.53
CA MET A 53 -2.46 -2.72 -5.18
C MET A 53 -3.79 -2.55 -4.46
N MET A 54 -3.77 -2.56 -3.12
CA MET A 54 -4.98 -2.44 -2.31
C MET A 54 -5.56 -1.03 -2.36
N GLU A 55 -4.72 0.01 -2.36
CA GLU A 55 -5.18 1.38 -2.60
C GLU A 55 -5.82 1.54 -3.99
N GLY A 56 -5.20 0.98 -5.03
CA GLY A 56 -5.75 0.97 -6.38
C GLY A 56 -7.08 0.23 -6.49
N ALA A 57 -7.29 -0.79 -5.65
CA ALA A 57 -8.55 -1.52 -5.52
C ALA A 57 -9.61 -0.78 -4.68
N GLY A 58 -9.30 0.40 -4.12
CA GLY A 58 -10.24 1.23 -3.38
C GLY A 58 -10.26 0.99 -1.87
N PHE A 59 -9.21 0.38 -1.30
CA PHE A 59 -9.06 0.26 0.15
C PHE A 59 -8.39 1.50 0.77
N ASP A 60 -8.77 1.80 2.01
CA ASP A 60 -8.04 2.71 2.88
C ASP A 60 -6.88 1.95 3.53
N VAL A 61 -5.66 2.14 3.02
CA VAL A 61 -4.48 1.39 3.47
C VAL A 61 -3.74 2.19 4.55
N ILE A 62 -3.58 1.58 5.72
CA ILE A 62 -2.79 2.07 6.85
C ILE A 62 -1.50 1.24 6.89
N ASP A 63 -0.39 1.86 6.49
CA ASP A 63 0.92 1.20 6.48
C ASP A 63 1.69 1.52 7.76
N LEU A 64 1.93 0.50 8.57
CA LEU A 64 2.71 0.58 9.81
C LEU A 64 4.22 0.54 9.56
N GLY A 65 4.66 0.30 8.33
CA GLY A 65 6.07 0.20 7.96
C GLY A 65 6.67 -1.17 8.26
N ILE A 66 7.95 -1.19 8.62
CA ILE A 66 8.71 -2.42 8.88
C ILE A 66 9.03 -2.62 10.37
N ASN A 67 9.32 -3.86 10.75
CA ASN A 67 9.80 -4.25 12.08
C ASN A 67 8.86 -3.81 13.22
N ASN A 68 7.58 -4.16 13.09
CA ASN A 68 6.56 -3.75 14.06
C ASN A 68 6.28 -4.83 15.11
N ALA A 69 6.17 -4.40 16.37
CA ALA A 69 5.64 -5.23 17.45
C ALA A 69 4.14 -5.51 17.21
N VAL A 70 3.65 -6.65 17.71
CA VAL A 70 2.27 -7.13 17.45
C VAL A 70 1.23 -6.13 17.96
N GLU A 71 1.54 -5.41 19.03
CA GLU A 71 0.68 -4.41 19.67
C GLU A 71 0.36 -3.23 18.75
N LYS A 72 1.17 -2.98 17.71
CA LYS A 72 0.85 -1.94 16.72
C LYS A 72 -0.29 -2.31 15.77
N TYR A 73 -0.68 -3.59 15.73
CA TYR A 73 -1.74 -4.10 14.84
C TYR A 73 -3.09 -4.28 15.54
N LEU A 74 -3.15 -4.09 16.87
CA LEU A 74 -4.35 -4.21 17.71
C LEU A 74 -4.91 -2.82 18.04
#